data_AF-A0A934XPJ1-F1
#
_entry.id   AF-A0A934XPJ1-F1
#
_cell.length_a   1.000
_cell.length_b   1.000
_cell.length_c   1.000
_cell.angle_alpha   90.00
_cell.angle_beta   90.00
_cell.angle_gamma   90.00
#
_symmetry.space_group_name_H-M   'P 1'
#
loop_
_entity.id
_entity.type
_entity.pdbx_description
1 polymer ?
#
loop_
_entity_poly.entity_id
_entity_poly.type
_entity_poly.pdbx_seq_one_letter_code
_entity_poly.pdbx_strand_id
1 'polypeptide(L)'
;MYLRYVLPAIERGEFRHGTLAELPQGLKDYYERHWRQIRAIDEDMWVDYRQPVICFLAMAQEPVTVWQIASWAKLKPARVLSAIRDWREFLDEDPVAGVMRYRIYHQSFQDFLAAKDEARDLSEAESPQ
;
A
#
# COMPACT_ATOMS: atom_id res chain seq x y z
N MET A 1 -17.17 15.11 7.98
CA MET A 1 -16.50 16.37 8.38
C MET A 1 -15.01 16.21 8.76
N TYR A 2 -14.34 15.10 8.43
CA TYR A 2 -12.89 14.89 8.72
C TYR A 2 -11.97 15.02 7.48
N LEU A 3 -12.52 14.86 6.27
CA LEU A 3 -11.74 14.96 5.03
C LEU A 3 -11.11 16.35 4.82
N ARG A 4 -11.81 17.43 5.21
CA ARG A 4 -11.36 18.81 4.98
C ARG A 4 -10.08 19.19 5.76
N TYR A 5 -9.79 18.53 6.88
CA TYR A 5 -8.65 18.90 7.72
C TYR A 5 -7.42 18.03 7.49
N VAL A 6 -7.62 16.79 7.07
CA VAL A 6 -6.54 15.83 6.88
C VAL A 6 -5.96 15.91 5.46
N LEU A 7 -6.79 16.11 4.44
CA LEU A 7 -6.35 16.25 3.05
C LEU A 7 -5.29 17.36 2.84
N PRO A 8 -5.46 18.59 3.38
CA PRO A 8 -4.47 19.64 3.17
C PRO A 8 -3.14 19.33 3.85
N ALA A 9 -3.14 18.61 4.98
CA ALA A 9 -1.93 18.28 5.71
C ALA A 9 -1.19 17.08 5.08
N ILE A 10 -1.91 16.16 4.43
CA ILE A 10 -1.33 15.15 3.52
C ILE A 10 -0.74 15.83 2.28
N GLU A 11 -1.49 16.72 1.62
CA GLU A 11 -1.03 17.46 0.43
C GLU A 11 0.19 18.33 0.72
N ARG A 12 0.27 18.92 1.92
CA ARG A 12 1.42 19.72 2.36
C ARG A 12 2.65 18.88 2.70
N GLY A 13 2.56 17.55 2.71
CA GLY A 13 3.68 16.65 3.02
C GLY A 13 4.12 16.67 4.48
N GLU A 14 3.34 17.28 5.39
CA GLU A 14 3.63 17.35 6.83
C GLU A 14 3.67 15.96 7.48
N PHE A 15 3.08 14.95 6.84
CA PHE A 15 3.06 13.55 7.30
C PHE A 15 4.06 12.63 6.60
N ARG A 16 4.99 13.15 5.79
CA ARG A 16 6.02 12.33 5.12
C ARG A 16 6.95 11.60 6.11
N HIS A 17 7.06 12.07 7.34
CA HIS A 17 8.02 11.57 8.34
C HIS A 17 7.38 11.14 9.67
N GLY A 18 6.05 11.19 9.81
CA GLY A 18 5.37 10.76 11.04
C GLY A 18 5.25 9.24 11.11
N THR A 19 5.51 8.67 12.29
CA THR A 19 5.22 7.24 12.54
C THR A 19 3.73 7.02 12.79
N LEU A 20 3.22 5.80 12.57
CA LEU A 20 1.80 5.46 12.82
C LEU A 20 1.30 5.86 14.22
N ALA A 21 2.20 5.89 15.21
CA ALA A 21 1.91 6.26 16.60
C ALA A 21 1.66 7.77 16.81
N GLU A 22 2.17 8.62 15.91
CA GLU A 22 2.05 10.08 15.99
C GLU A 22 0.93 10.62 15.11
N LEU A 23 0.23 9.74 14.39
CA LEU A 23 -0.86 10.13 13.53
C LEU A 23 -2.09 10.53 14.35
N PRO A 24 -2.75 11.66 14.00
CA PRO A 24 -4.06 11.96 14.56
C PRO A 24 -5.03 10.83 14.20
N GLN A 25 -5.88 10.44 15.15
CA GLN A 25 -6.86 9.34 15.02
C GLN A 25 -7.61 9.36 13.67
N GLY A 26 -7.93 10.56 13.16
CA GLY A 26 -8.63 10.73 11.89
C GLY A 26 -7.90 10.22 10.63
N LEU A 27 -6.56 10.15 10.63
CA LEU A 27 -5.80 9.59 9.50
C LEU A 27 -5.77 8.06 9.53
N LYS A 28 -5.65 7.46 10.72
CA LYS A 28 -5.80 6.02 10.89
C LYS A 28 -7.19 5.55 10.47
N ASP A 29 -8.23 6.28 10.88
CA ASP A 29 -9.61 6.01 10.46
C ASP A 29 -9.80 6.15 8.94
N TYR A 30 -9.05 7.06 8.30
CA TYR A 30 -9.05 7.21 6.84
C TYR A 30 -8.44 5.98 6.15
N TYR A 31 -7.26 5.52 6.59
CA TYR A 31 -6.64 4.30 6.05
C TYR A 31 -7.52 3.07 6.27
N GLU A 32 -8.10 2.90 7.46
CA GLU A 32 -9.01 1.80 7.73
C GLU A 32 -10.28 1.84 6.89
N ARG A 33 -10.82 3.04 6.63
CA ARG A 33 -12.00 3.18 5.79
C ARG A 33 -11.66 2.82 4.35
N HIS A 34 -10.53 3.28 3.81
CA HIS A 34 -10.09 2.92 2.45
C HIS A 34 -9.86 1.41 2.34
N TRP A 35 -9.16 0.83 3.30
CA TRP A 35 -8.93 -0.62 3.39
C TRP A 35 -10.25 -1.40 3.38
N ARG A 36 -11.20 -1.01 4.24
CA ARG A 36 -12.53 -1.65 4.30
C ARG A 36 -13.32 -1.44 3.02
N GLN A 37 -13.21 -0.29 2.35
CA GLN A 37 -13.87 -0.04 1.07
C GLN A 37 -13.33 -0.97 -0.01
N ILE A 38 -12.00 -1.07 -0.17
CA ILE A 38 -11.40 -1.95 -1.17
C ILE A 38 -11.72 -3.43 -0.88
N ARG A 39 -11.69 -3.85 0.39
CA ARG A 39 -12.11 -5.21 0.79
C ARG A 39 -13.60 -5.45 0.51
N ALA A 40 -14.48 -4.48 0.78
CA ALA A 40 -15.92 -4.63 0.61
C ALA A 40 -16.38 -4.56 -0.86
N ILE A 41 -15.55 -4.05 -1.79
CA ILE A 41 -15.87 -4.07 -3.22
C ILE A 41 -16.00 -5.52 -3.70
N ASP A 42 -15.04 -6.36 -3.35
CA ASP A 42 -14.99 -7.76 -3.76
C ASP A 42 -13.98 -8.50 -2.87
N GLU A 43 -14.49 -9.28 -1.92
CA GLU A 43 -13.68 -10.00 -0.93
C GLU A 43 -12.87 -11.14 -1.56
N ASP A 44 -13.40 -11.77 -2.61
CA ASP A 44 -12.69 -12.82 -3.35
C ASP A 44 -11.49 -12.20 -4.10
N MET A 45 -11.69 -11.07 -4.78
CA MET A 45 -10.59 -10.35 -5.43
C MET A 45 -9.59 -9.74 -4.44
N TRP A 46 -10.06 -9.40 -3.23
CA TRP A 46 -9.21 -8.91 -2.16
C TRP A 46 -8.11 -9.92 -1.82
N VAL A 47 -8.52 -11.15 -1.50
CA VAL A 47 -7.59 -12.23 -1.12
C VAL A 47 -6.79 -12.73 -2.32
N ASP A 48 -7.41 -12.78 -3.52
CA ASP A 48 -6.79 -13.33 -4.73
C ASP A 48 -5.58 -12.50 -5.22
N TYR A 49 -5.71 -11.16 -5.29
CA TYR A 49 -4.61 -10.35 -5.84
C TYR A 49 -4.40 -8.97 -5.22
N ARG A 50 -5.40 -8.33 -4.61
CA ARG A 50 -5.24 -6.97 -4.08
C ARG A 50 -4.41 -6.95 -2.80
N GLN A 51 -4.67 -7.88 -1.89
CA GLN A 51 -3.94 -8.06 -0.65
C GLN A 51 -2.46 -8.37 -0.88
N PRO A 52 -2.07 -9.41 -1.65
CA PRO A 52 -0.65 -9.71 -1.84
C PRO A 52 0.08 -8.54 -2.50
N VAL A 53 -0.52 -7.86 -3.49
CA VAL A 53 0.11 -6.71 -4.16
C VAL A 53 0.40 -5.56 -3.20
N ILE A 54 -0.55 -5.19 -2.34
CA ILE A 54 -0.34 -4.09 -1.40
C ILE A 54 0.64 -4.47 -0.28
N CYS A 55 0.64 -5.73 0.16
CA CYS A 55 1.63 -6.25 1.12
C CYS A 55 3.05 -6.22 0.54
N PHE A 56 3.26 -6.69 -0.69
CA PHE A 56 4.57 -6.61 -1.34
C PHE A 56 5.04 -5.17 -1.51
N LEU A 57 4.15 -4.23 -1.85
CA LEU A 57 4.47 -2.80 -1.91
C LEU A 57 4.82 -2.20 -0.55
N ALA A 58 4.25 -2.71 0.53
CA ALA A 58 4.55 -2.28 1.91
C ALA A 58 5.89 -2.80 2.41
N MET A 59 6.24 -4.03 2.05
CA MET A 59 7.52 -4.64 2.40
C MET A 59 8.66 -4.11 1.52
N ALA A 60 8.34 -3.70 0.28
CA ALA A 60 9.32 -3.11 -0.63
C ALA A 60 9.78 -1.73 -0.14
N GLN A 61 10.97 -1.69 0.44
CA GLN A 61 11.65 -0.44 0.79
C GLN A 61 12.12 0.34 -0.45
N GLU A 62 12.28 -0.35 -1.59
CA GLU A 62 12.70 0.24 -2.86
C GLU A 62 11.52 0.40 -3.85
N PRO A 63 11.59 1.35 -4.79
CA PRO A 63 10.58 1.50 -5.83
C PRO A 63 10.53 0.27 -6.74
N VAL A 64 9.38 -0.40 -6.77
CA VAL A 64 9.19 -1.66 -7.49
C VAL A 64 8.35 -1.50 -8.74
N THR A 65 8.64 -2.31 -9.74
CA THR A 65 7.89 -2.33 -10.99
C THR A 65 6.70 -3.29 -10.90
N VAL A 66 5.69 -3.06 -11.73
CA VAL A 66 4.55 -3.97 -11.91
C VAL A 66 5.01 -5.40 -12.18
N TRP A 67 6.07 -5.56 -12.98
CA TRP A 67 6.61 -6.87 -13.35
C TRP A 67 7.26 -7.61 -12.19
N GLN A 68 7.95 -6.90 -11.30
CA GLN A 68 8.52 -7.49 -10.08
C GLN A 68 7.44 -8.00 -9.15
N ILE A 69 6.43 -7.17 -8.86
CA ILE A 69 5.30 -7.57 -8.01
C ILE A 69 4.54 -8.75 -8.63
N ALA A 70 4.31 -8.71 -9.95
CA ALA A 70 3.67 -9.80 -10.68
C ALA A 70 4.46 -11.12 -10.53
N SER A 71 5.79 -11.05 -10.56
CA SER A 71 6.65 -12.21 -10.36
C SER A 71 6.59 -12.73 -8.93
N TRP A 72 6.65 -11.86 -7.92
CA TRP A 72 6.62 -12.26 -6.50
C TRP A 72 5.28 -12.84 -6.09
N ALA A 73 4.20 -12.16 -6.45
CA ALA A 73 2.84 -12.61 -6.16
C ALA A 73 2.35 -13.73 -7.10
N LYS A 74 3.13 -14.10 -8.13
CA LYS A 74 2.74 -15.03 -9.20
C LYS A 74 1.42 -14.64 -9.88
N LEU A 75 1.20 -13.34 -10.03
CA LEU A 75 0.00 -12.74 -10.61
C LEU A 75 0.24 -12.23 -12.02
N LYS A 76 -0.84 -12.03 -12.78
CA LYS A 76 -0.76 -11.34 -14.07
C LYS A 76 -0.49 -9.84 -13.85
N PRO A 77 0.37 -9.20 -14.66
CA PRO A 77 0.64 -7.76 -14.59
C PRO A 77 -0.63 -6.89 -14.61
N ALA A 78 -1.66 -7.33 -15.34
CA ALA A 78 -2.96 -6.64 -15.38
C ALA A 78 -3.67 -6.60 -14.00
N ARG A 79 -3.56 -7.67 -13.20
CA ARG A 79 -4.11 -7.73 -11.83
C ARG A 79 -3.34 -6.80 -10.90
N VAL A 80 -2.02 -6.80 -11.02
CA VAL A 80 -1.14 -5.89 -10.27
C VAL A 80 -1.46 -4.42 -10.60
N LEU A 81 -1.62 -4.08 -11.88
CA LEU A 81 -2.02 -2.73 -12.30
C LEU A 81 -3.40 -2.33 -11.76
N SER A 82 -4.34 -3.28 -11.69
CA SER A 82 -5.65 -3.01 -11.10
C SER A 82 -5.52 -2.69 -9.61
N ALA A 83 -4.74 -3.46 -8.87
CA ALA A 83 -4.49 -3.19 -7.45
C ALA A 83 -3.74 -1.85 -7.27
N ILE A 84 -2.72 -1.55 -8.07
CA ILE A 84 -2.01 -0.26 -8.04
C ILE A 84 -2.96 0.90 -8.29
N ARG A 85 -3.93 0.76 -9.21
CA ARG A 85 -4.95 1.79 -9.46
C ARG A 85 -5.86 2.02 -8.26
N ASP A 86 -6.27 0.95 -7.58
CA ASP A 86 -7.10 1.01 -6.37
C ASP A 86 -6.36 1.72 -5.21
N TRP A 87 -5.02 1.68 -5.21
CA TRP A 87 -4.14 2.25 -4.19
C TRP A 87 -3.35 3.48 -4.65
N ARG A 88 -3.62 4.02 -5.84
CA ARG A 88 -2.83 5.09 -6.48
C ARG A 88 -2.69 6.34 -5.60
N GLU A 89 -3.68 6.63 -4.77
CA GLU A 89 -3.70 7.77 -3.84
C GLU A 89 -2.60 7.69 -2.75
N PHE A 90 -2.06 6.49 -2.53
CA PHE A 90 -1.02 6.18 -1.54
C PHE A 90 0.33 5.82 -2.16
N LEU A 91 0.42 5.78 -3.50
CA LEU A 91 1.60 5.36 -4.24
C LEU A 91 2.25 6.56 -4.93
N ASP A 92 3.58 6.63 -4.84
CA ASP A 92 4.44 7.49 -5.64
C ASP A 92 4.69 6.80 -6.98
N GLU A 93 4.49 7.51 -8.08
CA GLU A 93 4.83 7.04 -9.42
C GLU A 93 6.18 7.65 -9.82
N ASP A 94 7.22 6.82 -9.84
CA ASP A 94 8.59 7.25 -10.17
C ASP A 94 9.01 6.68 -11.54
N PRO A 95 8.96 7.49 -12.61
CA PRO A 95 9.45 7.10 -13.93
C PRO A 95 10.98 7.12 -13.98
N VAL A 96 11.62 6.02 -13.58
CA VAL A 96 13.08 5.88 -13.64
C VAL A 96 13.49 5.16 -14.92
N ALA A 97 14.31 5.82 -15.76
CA ALA A 97 14.89 5.24 -16.97
C ALA A 97 13.85 4.63 -17.94
N GLY A 98 12.67 5.23 -18.05
CA GLY A 98 11.58 4.77 -18.92
C GLY A 98 10.75 3.61 -18.35
N VAL A 99 10.98 3.22 -17.09
CA VAL A 99 10.21 2.20 -16.39
C VAL A 99 9.42 2.83 -15.24
N MET A 100 8.11 2.63 -15.23
CA MET A 100 7.26 3.07 -14.12
C MET A 100 7.51 2.20 -12.89
N ARG A 101 7.97 2.84 -11.82
CA ARG A 101 8.12 2.24 -10.49
C ARG A 101 7.09 2.84 -9.56
N TYR A 102 6.64 2.01 -8.64
CA TYR A 102 5.65 2.36 -7.64
C TYR A 102 6.26 2.11 -6.26
N ARG A 103 6.05 3.04 -5.35
CA ARG A 103 6.43 2.89 -3.94
C ARG A 103 5.37 3.54 -3.07
N ILE A 104 5.21 3.04 -1.85
CA ILE A 104 4.40 3.75 -0.87
C ILE A 104 5.19 4.94 -0.35
N TYR A 105 4.66 6.16 -0.55
CA TYR A 105 5.36 7.39 -0.13
C TYR A 105 5.19 7.72 1.36
N HIS A 106 4.16 7.16 2.01
CA HIS A 106 3.88 7.38 3.43
C HIS A 106 4.44 6.26 4.29
N GLN A 107 5.45 6.57 5.12
CA GLN A 107 5.96 5.61 6.11
C GLN A 107 4.86 5.17 7.09
N SER A 108 4.02 6.12 7.52
CA SER A 108 2.81 5.88 8.30
C SER A 108 1.86 4.81 7.72
N PHE A 109 1.76 4.75 6.39
CA PHE A 109 0.92 3.75 5.72
C PHE A 109 1.61 2.40 5.64
N GLN A 110 2.93 2.37 5.43
CA GLN A 110 3.72 1.13 5.56
C GLN A 110 3.61 0.55 6.97
N ASP A 111 3.75 1.39 8.01
CA ASP A 111 3.57 0.99 9.40
C ASP A 111 2.14 0.47 9.66
N PHE A 112 1.12 1.12 9.08
CA PHE A 112 -0.26 0.66 9.17
C PHE A 112 -0.43 -0.74 8.59
N LEU A 113 0.18 -1.01 7.43
CA LEU A 113 0.14 -2.32 6.78
C LEU A 113 0.97 -3.37 7.53
N ALA A 114 2.13 -3.01 8.04
CA ALA A 114 2.97 -3.88 8.86
C ALA A 114 2.31 -4.24 10.20
N ALA A 115 1.52 -3.32 10.78
CA ALA A 115 0.72 -3.56 11.98
C ALA A 115 -0.53 -4.41 11.71
N LYS A 116 -0.93 -4.61 10.45
CA LYS A 116 -1.93 -5.62 10.11
C LYS A 116 -1.24 -6.99 10.15
N ASP A 117 -1.70 -7.84 11.05
CA ASP A 117 -1.22 -9.21 11.32
C ASP A 117 -1.01 -10.06 10.04
N GLU A 118 -1.71 -9.71 8.96
CA GLU A 118 -1.63 -10.34 7.63
C GLU A 118 -0.25 -10.16 6.93
N ALA A 119 0.57 -9.15 7.28
CA ALA A 119 1.93 -8.99 6.75
C ALA A 119 2.96 -9.90 7.44
N ARG A 120 2.65 -10.36 8.65
CA ARG A 120 3.52 -11.24 9.45
C ARG A 120 3.62 -12.64 8.83
N ASP A 121 2.49 -13.15 8.34
CA ASP A 121 2.37 -14.47 7.69
C ASP A 121 3.19 -14.57 6.39
N LEU A 122 3.25 -13.49 5.60
CA LEU A 122 4.02 -13.48 4.34
C LEU A 122 5.53 -13.35 4.58
N SER A 123 5.94 -12.69 5.67
CA SER A 123 7.35 -12.52 6.05
C SER A 123 7.99 -13.83 6.52
N GLU A 124 7.20 -14.74 7.10
CA GLU A 124 7.66 -16.09 7.47
C GLU A 124 7.77 -17.05 6.27
N ALA A 125 7.15 -16.71 5.13
CA ALA A 125 7.19 -17.55 3.93
C ALA A 125 8.47 -17.37 3.07
N GLU A 126 9.27 -16.33 3.29
CA GLU A 126 10.54 -16.06 2.57
C GLU A 126 11.79 -16.46 3.36
N SER A 127 11.74 -17.54 4.14
CA SER A 127 12.96 -18.21 4.65
C SER A 127 13.02 -19.68 4.25
N PRO A 128 13.50 -20.00 3.04
CA PRO A 128 14.11 -21.29 2.80
C PRO A 128 15.60 -21.23 3.20
N GLN A 129 15.98 -22.14 4.11
CA GLN A 129 17.37 -22.47 4.45
C GLN A 129 18.18 -22.94 3.24
#